data_AF-A0A2V8XLR9-F1
#
_entry.id   AF-A0A2V8XLR9-F1
#
_cell.length_a   1.000
_cell.length_b   1.000
_cell.length_c   1.000
_cell.angle_alpha   90.00
_cell.angle_beta   90.00
_cell.angle_gamma   90.00
#
_symmetry.space_group_name_H-M   'P 1'
#
loop_
_entity.id
_entity.type
_entity.pdbx_description
1 polymer ?
#
loop_
_entity_poly.entity_id
_entity_poly.type
_entity_poly.pdbx_seq_one_letter_code
_entity_poly.pdbx_strand_id
1 'polypeptide(L)'
;MALLDATMEDALRALRATNQNEILIGFEAVAHRADEVKKTMSLTFSDATVAEILNALCRKDPRYTYELVDGLVIHVRPLNSYVDSQNLLDIRIHDFSVQGSMLPAAVIVQIGELAPELSSYIAKKQSEYYKSRRIEPAFPGVTMHGNMEPQIKLHMQDVSVRQILNAVVLYSYELNKNSKPDWTGNKLVPTSWMYDFIIDPAAPTGLGGYPRWITF
;
A
#
# COMPACT_ATOMS: atom_id res chain seq x y z
N MET A 1 -15.82 -11.14 -15.29
CA MET A 1 -14.92 -9.98 -15.31
C MET A 1 -14.16 -9.95 -16.62
N ALA A 2 -14.07 -8.81 -17.30
CA ALA A 2 -13.27 -8.66 -18.52
C ALA A 2 -12.21 -7.56 -18.31
N LEU A 3 -10.98 -7.88 -18.69
CA LEU A 3 -9.82 -7.00 -18.65
C LEU A 3 -9.32 -6.86 -20.08
N LEU A 4 -9.21 -5.62 -20.57
CA LEU A 4 -8.71 -5.30 -21.90
C LEU A 4 -7.59 -4.28 -21.73
N ASP A 5 -6.39 -4.65 -22.15
CA ASP A 5 -5.19 -3.81 -22.04
C ASP A 5 -4.97 -3.23 -20.62
N ALA A 6 -5.26 -4.05 -19.61
CA ALA A 6 -5.24 -3.66 -18.21
C ALA A 6 -3.89 -3.96 -17.56
N THR A 7 -3.40 -3.11 -16.67
CA THR A 7 -2.22 -3.42 -15.85
C THR A 7 -2.56 -4.40 -14.71
N MET A 8 -1.55 -4.91 -14.00
CA MET A 8 -1.78 -5.70 -12.77
C MET A 8 -2.60 -4.91 -11.74
N GLU A 9 -2.31 -3.62 -11.58
CA GLU A 9 -3.06 -2.72 -10.69
C GLU A 9 -4.54 -2.65 -11.09
N ASP A 10 -4.82 -2.41 -12.37
CA ASP A 10 -6.20 -2.32 -12.89
C ASP A 10 -6.95 -3.64 -12.68
N ALA A 11 -6.28 -4.77 -12.89
CA ALA A 11 -6.85 -6.09 -12.70
C ALA A 11 -7.23 -6.36 -11.24
N LEU A 12 -6.36 -5.98 -10.29
CA LEU A 12 -6.62 -6.14 -8.85
C LEU A 12 -7.73 -5.18 -8.38
N ARG A 13 -7.77 -3.95 -8.89
CA ARG A 13 -8.88 -3.00 -8.65
C ARG A 13 -10.20 -3.56 -9.15
N ALA A 14 -10.23 -4.12 -10.37
CA ALA A 14 -11.42 -4.74 -10.93
C ALA A 14 -11.87 -5.96 -10.12
N LEU A 15 -10.93 -6.79 -9.67
CA LEU A 15 -11.21 -7.93 -8.78
C LEU A 15 -11.83 -7.46 -7.47
N ARG A 16 -11.23 -6.48 -6.79
CA ARG A 16 -11.76 -5.90 -5.55
C ARG A 16 -13.17 -5.32 -5.74
N ALA A 17 -13.43 -4.65 -6.86
CA ALA A 17 -14.73 -4.07 -7.15
C ALA A 17 -15.86 -5.11 -7.24
N THR A 18 -15.55 -6.39 -7.49
CA THR A 18 -16.57 -7.45 -7.49
C THR A 18 -17.14 -7.74 -6.10
N ASN A 19 -16.36 -7.52 -5.02
CA ASN A 19 -16.82 -7.63 -3.64
C ASN A 19 -15.89 -6.87 -2.68
N GLN A 20 -16.06 -5.55 -2.59
CA GLN A 20 -15.18 -4.66 -1.82
C GLN A 20 -15.20 -4.90 -0.30
N ASN A 21 -16.20 -5.62 0.21
CA ASN A 21 -16.32 -5.92 1.64
C ASN A 21 -15.55 -7.18 2.04
N GLU A 22 -15.32 -8.11 1.12
CA GLU A 22 -14.67 -9.41 1.42
C GLU A 22 -13.31 -9.57 0.73
N ILE A 23 -13.08 -8.87 -0.40
CA ILE A 23 -11.81 -8.95 -1.13
C ILE A 23 -10.87 -7.87 -0.60
N LEU A 24 -10.00 -8.27 0.33
CA LEU A 24 -8.98 -7.45 0.95
C LEU A 24 -7.64 -7.70 0.26
N ILE A 25 -6.96 -6.65 -0.21
CA ILE A 25 -5.71 -6.80 -0.94
C ILE A 25 -4.63 -5.87 -0.40
N GLY A 26 -3.42 -6.40 -0.25
CA GLY A 26 -2.18 -5.63 -0.18
C GLY A 26 -1.44 -5.81 -1.50
N PHE A 27 -1.01 -4.73 -2.14
CA PHE A 27 -0.34 -4.79 -3.44
C PHE A 27 0.99 -4.04 -3.43
N GLU A 28 2.07 -4.74 -3.72
CA GLU A 28 3.36 -4.11 -3.99
C GLU A 28 3.55 -4.06 -5.50
N ALA A 29 3.67 -2.86 -6.07
CA ALA A 29 3.98 -2.70 -7.48
C ALA A 29 5.47 -2.96 -7.74
N VAL A 30 5.78 -3.51 -8.93
CA VAL A 30 7.16 -3.55 -9.43
C VAL A 30 7.69 -2.12 -9.53
N ALA A 31 8.85 -1.86 -8.92
CA ALA A 31 9.51 -0.56 -9.02
C ALA A 31 9.78 -0.20 -10.49
N HIS A 32 9.42 1.01 -10.89
CA HIS A 32 9.39 1.40 -12.30
C HIS A 32 9.80 2.86 -12.49
N ARG A 33 10.23 3.25 -13.70
CA ARG A 33 10.41 4.68 -14.02
C ARG A 33 9.09 5.33 -14.41
N ALA A 34 8.98 6.65 -14.26
CA ALA A 34 7.75 7.38 -14.57
C ALA A 34 7.33 7.26 -16.06
N ASP A 35 8.31 7.13 -16.96
CA ASP A 35 8.13 7.00 -18.41
C ASP A 35 8.09 5.53 -18.90
N GLU A 36 8.23 4.56 -18.00
CA GLU A 36 8.22 3.15 -18.35
C GLU A 36 6.82 2.69 -18.75
N VAL A 37 6.72 2.07 -19.92
CA VAL A 37 5.47 1.47 -20.39
C VAL A 37 5.10 0.31 -19.47
N LYS A 38 4.01 0.47 -18.71
CA LYS A 38 3.50 -0.59 -17.85
C LYS A 38 3.08 -1.79 -18.70
N LYS A 39 3.45 -2.99 -18.25
CA LYS A 39 3.01 -4.23 -18.87
C LYS A 39 1.49 -4.39 -18.67
N THR A 40 0.78 -4.56 -19.77
CA THR A 40 -0.66 -4.78 -19.79
C THR A 40 -1.01 -6.23 -20.11
N MET A 41 -2.26 -6.61 -19.82
CA MET A 41 -2.81 -7.92 -20.09
C MET A 41 -4.29 -7.82 -20.45
N SER A 42 -4.73 -8.73 -21.31
CA SER A 42 -6.13 -8.91 -21.66
C SER A 42 -6.58 -10.30 -21.24
N LEU A 43 -7.63 -10.38 -20.44
CA LEU A 43 -8.17 -11.61 -19.86
C LEU A 43 -9.68 -11.50 -19.75
N THR A 44 -10.38 -12.62 -19.95
CA THR A 44 -11.82 -12.71 -19.73
C THR A 44 -12.10 -13.88 -18.82
N PHE A 45 -12.92 -13.62 -17.80
CA PHE A 45 -13.30 -14.59 -16.78
C PHE A 45 -14.82 -14.70 -16.71
N SER A 46 -15.32 -15.92 -16.83
CA SER A 46 -16.70 -16.32 -16.56
C SER A 46 -16.71 -17.33 -15.42
N ASP A 47 -17.49 -17.07 -14.37
CA ASP A 47 -17.68 -17.98 -13.22
C ASP A 47 -16.37 -18.48 -12.57
N ALA A 48 -15.31 -17.67 -12.62
CA ALA A 48 -14.02 -17.99 -12.03
C ALA A 48 -13.97 -17.58 -10.55
N THR A 49 -13.34 -18.43 -9.74
CA THR A 49 -13.01 -18.11 -8.34
C THR A 49 -11.92 -17.04 -8.26
N VAL A 50 -11.83 -16.36 -7.11
CA VAL A 50 -10.76 -15.37 -6.83
C VAL A 50 -9.37 -15.99 -7.03
N ALA A 51 -9.17 -17.23 -6.56
CA ALA A 51 -7.90 -17.93 -6.72
C ALA A 51 -7.55 -18.22 -8.20
N GLU A 52 -8.53 -18.62 -9.02
CA GLU A 52 -8.31 -18.85 -10.45
C GLU A 52 -7.95 -17.56 -11.18
N ILE A 53 -8.61 -16.45 -10.83
CA ILE A 53 -8.29 -15.12 -11.37
C ILE A 53 -6.85 -14.75 -11.01
N LEU A 54 -6.47 -14.80 -9.73
CA LEU A 54 -5.11 -14.45 -9.27
C LEU A 54 -4.03 -15.33 -9.92
N ASN A 55 -4.29 -16.64 -10.04
CA ASN A 55 -3.40 -17.55 -10.74
C ASN A 55 -3.22 -17.18 -12.22
N ALA A 56 -4.30 -16.80 -12.92
CA ALA A 56 -4.22 -16.36 -14.30
C ALA A 56 -3.45 -15.02 -14.43
N LEU A 57 -3.67 -14.09 -13.51
CA LEU A 57 -2.94 -12.81 -13.46
C LEU A 57 -1.44 -13.02 -13.28
N CYS A 58 -1.02 -13.82 -12.30
CA CYS A 58 0.40 -14.10 -12.05
C CYS A 58 1.04 -14.92 -13.19
N ARG A 59 0.29 -15.77 -13.89
CA ARG A 59 0.80 -16.44 -15.11
C ARG A 59 1.02 -15.45 -16.26
N LYS A 60 0.20 -14.42 -16.40
CA LYS A 60 0.37 -13.39 -17.44
C LYS A 60 1.49 -12.40 -17.10
N ASP A 61 1.62 -12.05 -15.83
CA ASP A 61 2.75 -11.27 -15.34
C ASP A 61 3.57 -12.04 -14.29
N PRO A 62 4.53 -12.88 -14.72
CA PRO A 62 5.31 -13.75 -13.84
C PRO A 62 6.29 -13.00 -12.94
N ARG A 63 6.34 -11.66 -13.02
CA ARG A 63 7.04 -10.82 -12.05
C ARG A 63 6.36 -10.84 -10.69
N TYR A 64 5.08 -11.20 -10.62
CA TYR A 64 4.29 -11.22 -9.41
C TYR A 64 4.02 -12.62 -8.90
N THR A 65 3.85 -12.70 -7.59
CA THR A 65 3.25 -13.84 -6.88
C THR A 65 2.21 -13.31 -5.90
N TYR A 66 1.43 -14.20 -5.31
CA TYR A 66 0.51 -13.84 -4.25
C TYR A 66 0.48 -14.88 -3.13
N GLU A 67 0.14 -14.42 -1.95
CA GLU A 67 -0.09 -15.25 -0.77
C GLU A 67 -1.31 -14.74 0.01
N LEU A 68 -1.81 -15.55 0.94
CA LEU A 68 -2.90 -15.17 1.83
C LEU A 68 -2.32 -14.89 3.22
N VAL A 69 -2.39 -13.64 3.66
CA VAL A 69 -1.92 -13.20 4.98
C VAL A 69 -3.09 -13.26 5.95
N ASP A 70 -2.86 -13.91 7.09
CA ASP A 70 -3.86 -14.14 8.16
C ASP A 70 -5.18 -14.75 7.65
N GLY A 71 -5.13 -15.52 6.57
CA GLY A 71 -6.30 -16.18 5.99
C GLY A 71 -7.30 -15.24 5.30
N LEU A 72 -7.02 -13.93 5.21
CA LEU A 72 -7.98 -12.93 4.73
C LEU A 72 -7.39 -11.96 3.71
N VAL A 73 -6.18 -11.45 3.91
CA VAL A 73 -5.60 -10.44 3.01
C VAL A 73 -4.85 -11.13 1.87
N ILE A 74 -5.31 -10.89 0.64
CA ILE A 74 -4.61 -11.32 -0.56
C ILE A 74 -3.41 -10.38 -0.74
N HIS A 75 -2.21 -10.86 -0.47
CA HIS A 75 -1.00 -10.06 -0.62
C HIS A 75 -0.32 -10.40 -1.95
N VAL A 76 -0.38 -9.47 -2.90
CA VAL A 76 0.24 -9.58 -4.23
C VAL A 76 1.54 -8.79 -4.21
N ARG A 77 2.66 -9.45 -4.50
CA ARG A 77 3.99 -8.85 -4.41
C ARG A 77 4.90 -9.25 -5.56
N PRO A 78 5.87 -8.41 -5.93
CA PRO A 78 6.87 -8.80 -6.90
C PRO A 78 7.74 -9.93 -6.33
N LEU A 79 8.29 -10.75 -7.22
CA LEU A 79 9.41 -11.62 -6.88
C LEU A 79 10.63 -10.74 -6.54
N ASN A 80 11.48 -11.20 -5.61
CA ASN A 80 12.57 -10.41 -5.00
C ASN A 80 13.49 -9.66 -5.98
N SER A 81 13.58 -10.08 -7.25
CA SER A 81 14.35 -9.38 -8.28
C SER A 81 13.72 -8.05 -8.76
N TYR A 82 12.49 -7.74 -8.34
CA TYR A 82 11.72 -6.60 -8.83
C TYR A 82 11.19 -5.68 -7.71
N VAL A 83 11.63 -5.89 -6.46
CA VAL A 83 11.32 -5.02 -5.31
C VAL A 83 12.09 -3.70 -5.40
N ASP A 84 11.65 -2.69 -4.64
CA ASP A 84 12.39 -1.44 -4.53
C ASP A 84 13.77 -1.66 -3.89
N SER A 85 14.78 -0.95 -4.36
CA SER A 85 16.16 -1.12 -3.86
C SER A 85 16.36 -0.73 -2.38
N GLN A 86 15.40 0.00 -1.80
CA GLN A 86 15.48 0.49 -0.42
C GLN A 86 14.81 -0.47 0.57
N ASN A 87 14.03 -1.45 0.09
CA ASN A 87 13.23 -2.38 0.87
C ASN A 87 12.42 -1.67 1.97
N LEU A 88 11.77 -0.55 1.65
CA LEU A 88 11.09 0.28 2.66
C LEU A 88 10.01 -0.49 3.44
N LEU A 89 9.35 -1.46 2.78
CA LEU A 89 8.32 -2.29 3.39
C LEU A 89 8.87 -3.32 4.40
N ASP A 90 10.16 -3.64 4.33
CA ASP A 90 10.84 -4.60 5.22
C ASP A 90 11.41 -3.94 6.48
N ILE A 91 11.44 -2.60 6.53
CA ILE A 91 11.93 -1.87 7.70
C ILE A 91 11.14 -2.29 8.93
N ARG A 92 11.88 -2.70 9.97
CA ARG A 92 11.34 -3.12 11.27
C ARG A 92 11.03 -1.91 12.13
N ILE A 93 9.82 -1.91 12.65
CA ILE A 93 9.25 -0.92 13.57
C ILE A 93 9.16 -1.60 14.93
N HIS A 94 9.92 -1.12 15.91
CA HIS A 94 9.99 -1.75 17.23
C HIS A 94 8.70 -1.49 18.01
N ASP A 95 8.16 -0.28 17.88
CA ASP A 95 6.94 0.15 18.55
C ASP A 95 6.12 1.03 17.61
N PHE A 96 4.99 0.50 17.14
CA PHE A 96 4.04 1.25 16.32
C PHE A 96 2.76 1.46 17.10
N SER A 97 2.36 2.73 17.26
CA SER A 97 1.12 3.09 17.94
C SER A 97 0.42 4.21 17.18
N VAL A 98 -0.83 3.98 16.82
CA VAL A 98 -1.73 5.03 16.32
C VAL A 98 -2.99 5.00 17.16
N GLN A 99 -3.25 6.11 17.84
CA GLN A 99 -4.45 6.34 18.61
C GLN A 99 -5.02 7.72 18.25
N GLY A 100 -6.22 7.75 17.70
CA GLY A 100 -6.89 9.00 17.40
C GLY A 100 -7.95 8.88 16.32
N SER A 101 -8.59 10.02 16.03
CA SER A 101 -9.62 10.18 15.00
C SER A 101 -8.99 10.16 13.61
N MET A 102 -8.67 8.95 13.14
CA MET A 102 -8.02 8.70 11.85
C MET A 102 -8.62 7.47 11.18
N LEU A 103 -9.00 7.62 9.92
CA LEU A 103 -9.47 6.52 9.09
C LEU A 103 -8.32 5.54 8.79
N PRO A 104 -8.57 4.22 8.70
CA PRO A 104 -7.55 3.24 8.28
C PRO A 104 -6.83 3.63 6.98
N ALA A 105 -7.57 4.21 6.02
CA ALA A 105 -7.00 4.69 4.76
C ALA A 105 -5.96 5.81 4.96
N ALA A 106 -6.17 6.71 5.93
CA ALA A 106 -5.22 7.77 6.23
C ALA A 106 -3.93 7.23 6.85
N VAL A 107 -4.03 6.19 7.68
CA VAL A 107 -2.85 5.49 8.24
C VAL A 107 -1.98 4.91 7.12
N ILE A 108 -2.59 4.29 6.10
CA ILE A 108 -1.87 3.76 4.94
C ILE A 108 -1.11 4.88 4.21
N VAL A 109 -1.80 5.97 3.87
CA VAL A 109 -1.20 7.08 3.11
C VAL A 109 -0.08 7.77 3.90
N GLN A 110 -0.20 7.85 5.22
CA GLN A 110 0.74 8.53 6.10
C GLN A 110 1.77 7.59 6.76
N ILE A 111 1.84 6.32 6.36
CA ILE A 111 2.71 5.34 7.04
C ILE A 111 4.18 5.78 7.06
N GLY A 112 4.64 6.48 6.01
CA GLY A 112 5.99 7.06 5.93
C GLY A 112 6.31 8.08 7.02
N GLU A 113 5.28 8.74 7.57
CA GLU A 113 5.40 9.73 8.65
C GLU A 113 5.10 9.10 10.02
N LEU A 114 4.10 8.21 10.07
CA LEU A 114 3.60 7.61 11.32
C LEU A 114 4.51 6.52 11.87
N ALA A 115 5.25 5.79 11.02
CA ALA A 115 6.17 4.74 11.45
C ALA A 115 7.54 5.34 11.80
N PRO A 116 7.97 5.35 13.07
CA PRO A 116 9.14 6.13 13.52
C PRO A 116 10.46 5.77 12.82
N GLU A 117 10.74 4.48 12.64
CA GLU A 117 11.98 4.01 12.01
C GLU A 117 11.97 4.21 10.50
N LEU A 118 10.81 4.07 9.84
CA LEU A 118 10.65 4.38 8.43
C LEU A 118 10.85 5.88 8.18
N SER A 119 10.18 6.72 8.97
CA SER A 119 10.32 8.18 8.91
C SER A 119 11.76 8.63 9.13
N SER A 120 12.42 8.06 10.16
CA SER A 120 13.83 8.32 10.46
C SER A 120 14.75 7.89 9.31
N TYR A 121 14.48 6.74 8.69
CA TYR A 121 15.25 6.25 7.54
C TYR A 121 15.12 7.20 6.34
N ILE A 122 13.90 7.60 5.99
CA ILE A 122 13.62 8.52 4.88
C ILE A 122 14.29 9.88 5.13
N ALA A 123 14.11 10.45 6.33
CA ALA A 123 14.71 11.73 6.70
C ALA A 123 16.24 11.70 6.65
N LYS A 124 16.85 10.59 7.09
CA LYS A 124 18.30 10.39 7.00
C LYS A 124 18.77 10.38 5.54
N LYS A 125 18.10 9.64 4.66
CA LYS A 125 18.43 9.57 3.22
C LYS A 125 18.31 10.92 2.54
N GLN A 126 17.26 11.66 2.84
CA GLN A 126 17.07 13.01 2.34
C GLN A 126 18.18 13.97 2.81
N SER A 127 18.55 13.91 4.10
CA SER A 127 19.65 14.70 4.66
C SER A 127 21.00 14.37 4.00
N GLU A 128 21.30 13.09 3.79
CA GLU A 128 22.51 12.63 3.09
C GLU A 128 22.56 13.16 1.65
N TYR A 129 21.43 13.12 0.93
CA TYR A 129 21.31 13.67 -0.41
C TYR A 129 21.60 15.17 -0.45
N TYR A 130 20.94 15.98 0.39
CA TYR A 130 21.15 17.42 0.43
C TYR A 130 22.59 17.80 0.80
N LYS A 131 23.19 17.11 1.78
CA LYS A 131 24.61 17.30 2.14
C LYS A 131 25.53 17.03 0.96
N SER A 132 25.32 15.93 0.23
CA SER A 132 26.14 15.57 -0.93
C SER A 132 26.04 16.58 -2.09
N ARG A 133 24.90 17.27 -2.20
CA ARG A 133 24.60 18.24 -3.25
C ARG A 133 24.81 19.70 -2.83
N ARG A 134 25.18 19.96 -1.57
CA ARG A 134 25.28 21.31 -0.97
C ARG A 134 23.98 22.12 -1.12
N ILE A 135 22.85 21.45 -0.98
CA ILE A 135 21.51 22.07 -0.99
C ILE A 135 21.12 22.36 0.45
N GLU A 136 20.64 23.58 0.75
CA GLU A 136 20.03 23.87 2.04
C GLU A 136 18.66 23.19 2.15
N PRO A 137 18.35 22.49 3.25
CA PRO A 137 17.04 21.85 3.40
C PRO A 137 15.93 22.91 3.41
N ALA A 138 14.93 22.75 2.56
CA ALA A 138 13.66 23.45 2.75
C ALA A 138 12.93 22.80 3.94
N PHE A 139 12.44 23.61 4.88
CA PHE A 139 11.62 23.12 5.97
C PHE A 139 10.31 22.54 5.41
N PRO A 140 9.98 21.26 5.68
CA PRO A 140 8.71 20.70 5.25
C PRO A 140 7.57 21.40 6.01
N GLY A 141 6.59 21.91 5.27
CA GLY A 141 5.37 22.49 5.84
C GLY A 141 4.56 21.41 6.58
N VAL A 142 3.88 21.81 7.65
CA VAL A 142 3.00 20.92 8.42
C VAL A 142 1.70 20.71 7.65
N THR A 143 1.43 19.48 7.23
CA THR A 143 0.17 19.12 6.58
C THR A 143 -0.92 18.95 7.65
N MET A 144 -1.71 20.00 7.91
CA MET A 144 -2.85 19.91 8.82
C MET A 144 -3.98 19.09 8.20
N HIS A 145 -4.53 18.13 8.95
CA HIS A 145 -5.66 17.31 8.53
C HIS A 145 -6.81 17.43 9.54
N GLY A 146 -8.04 17.46 9.02
CA GLY A 146 -9.25 17.58 9.82
C GLY A 146 -9.60 16.31 10.59
N ASN A 147 -10.12 16.47 11.80
CA ASN A 147 -10.60 15.39 12.65
C ASN A 147 -11.85 14.73 12.04
N MET A 148 -11.83 13.41 11.84
CA MET A 148 -13.04 12.62 11.61
C MET A 148 -13.01 11.35 12.47
N GLU A 149 -14.12 11.05 13.14
CA GLU A 149 -14.39 9.70 13.64
C GLU A 149 -14.51 8.77 12.42
N PRO A 150 -13.87 7.58 12.41
CA PRO A 150 -13.63 6.65 13.52
C PRO A 150 -12.27 6.80 14.22
N GLN A 151 -12.20 6.24 15.43
CA GLN A 151 -10.98 6.13 16.21
C GLN A 151 -10.23 4.85 15.81
N ILE A 152 -9.03 4.97 15.25
CA ILE A 152 -8.11 3.83 15.17
C ILE A 152 -7.39 3.71 16.51
N LYS A 153 -7.27 2.46 16.99
CA LYS A 153 -6.41 2.11 18.10
C LYS A 153 -5.62 0.87 17.71
N LEU A 154 -4.43 1.08 17.16
CA LEU A 154 -3.52 0.02 16.76
C LEU A 154 -2.21 0.17 17.54
N HIS A 155 -1.79 -0.89 18.21
CA HIS A 155 -0.50 -0.96 18.89
C HIS A 155 0.15 -2.29 18.52
N MET A 156 1.37 -2.23 17.99
CA MET A 156 2.10 -3.37 17.46
C MET A 156 3.58 -3.24 17.83
N GLN A 157 4.24 -4.37 18.07
CA GLN A 157 5.65 -4.42 18.47
C GLN A 157 6.43 -5.36 17.56
N ASP A 158 7.66 -4.95 17.20
CA ASP A 158 8.58 -5.68 16.33
C ASP A 158 7.92 -6.20 15.04
N VAL A 159 7.37 -5.28 14.28
CA VAL A 159 6.68 -5.56 13.01
C VAL A 159 7.31 -4.78 11.86
N SER A 160 7.26 -5.35 10.66
CA SER A 160 7.62 -4.61 9.44
C SER A 160 6.53 -3.61 9.04
N VAL A 161 6.91 -2.60 8.24
CA VAL A 161 5.96 -1.66 7.61
C VAL A 161 4.86 -2.41 6.86
N ARG A 162 5.21 -3.49 6.14
CA ARG A 162 4.24 -4.36 5.47
C ARG A 162 3.22 -4.98 6.42
N GLN A 163 3.68 -5.50 7.56
CA GLN A 163 2.80 -6.11 8.55
C GLN A 163 1.85 -5.06 9.16
N ILE A 164 2.32 -3.82 9.37
CA ILE A 164 1.46 -2.72 9.80
C ILE A 164 0.37 -2.45 8.76
N LEU A 165 0.73 -2.32 7.47
CA LEU A 165 -0.24 -2.08 6.40
C LEU A 165 -1.29 -3.18 6.29
N ASN A 166 -0.89 -4.45 6.40
CA ASN A 166 -1.82 -5.58 6.44
C ASN A 166 -2.73 -5.55 7.69
N ALA A 167 -2.18 -5.20 8.86
CA ALA A 167 -2.95 -5.07 10.09
C ALA A 167 -3.99 -3.94 10.01
N VAL A 168 -3.68 -2.83 9.35
CA VAL A 168 -4.63 -1.72 9.11
C VAL A 168 -5.80 -2.18 8.22
N VAL A 169 -5.52 -3.00 7.20
CA VAL A 169 -6.57 -3.62 6.36
C VAL A 169 -7.47 -4.52 7.18
N LEU A 170 -6.90 -5.45 7.97
CA LEU A 170 -7.66 -6.34 8.85
C LEU A 170 -8.49 -5.56 9.88
N TYR A 171 -7.92 -4.52 10.47
CA TYR A 171 -8.64 -3.64 11.39
C TYR A 171 -9.83 -2.96 10.71
N SER A 172 -9.66 -2.48 9.46
CA SER A 172 -10.75 -1.86 8.70
C SER A 172 -11.88 -2.85 8.36
N TYR A 173 -11.54 -4.12 8.13
CA TYR A 173 -12.52 -5.20 7.91
C TYR A 173 -13.33 -5.48 9.19
N GLU A 174 -12.66 -5.59 10.33
CA GLU A 174 -13.34 -5.75 11.62
C GLU A 174 -14.20 -4.54 11.98
N LEU A 175 -13.74 -3.32 11.67
CA LEU A 175 -14.56 -2.13 11.78
C LEU A 175 -15.82 -2.23 10.90
N ASN A 176 -15.72 -2.62 9.63
CA ASN A 176 -16.89 -2.77 8.76
C ASN A 176 -17.93 -3.76 9.33
N LYS A 177 -17.46 -4.90 9.83
CA LYS A 177 -18.32 -5.95 10.39
C LYS A 177 -19.09 -5.47 11.61
N ASN A 178 -18.38 -4.79 12.52
CA ASN A 178 -18.92 -4.32 13.80
C ASN A 178 -19.63 -2.96 13.72
N SER A 179 -19.38 -2.17 12.68
CA SER A 179 -20.00 -0.86 12.51
C SER A 179 -21.45 -0.99 12.04
N LYS A 180 -22.30 -0.14 12.62
CA LYS A 180 -23.64 0.09 12.09
C LYS A 180 -23.52 0.88 10.78
N PRO A 181 -24.46 0.67 9.82
CA PRO A 181 -24.58 1.57 8.69
C PRO A 181 -24.78 3.02 9.16
N ASP A 182 -24.26 3.97 8.40
CA ASP A 182 -24.51 5.39 8.59
C ASP A 182 -25.97 5.76 8.27
N TRP A 183 -26.31 7.05 8.35
CA TRP A 183 -27.65 7.55 8.07
C TRP A 183 -28.10 7.35 6.62
N THR A 184 -27.18 7.07 5.69
CA THR A 184 -27.49 6.70 4.29
C THR A 184 -27.63 5.19 4.10
N GLY A 185 -27.46 4.40 5.16
CA GLY A 185 -27.47 2.94 5.09
C GLY A 185 -26.14 2.34 4.61
N ASN A 186 -25.07 3.14 4.49
CA ASN A 186 -23.77 2.69 4.02
C ASN A 186 -22.87 2.29 5.19
N LYS A 187 -22.09 1.22 5.03
CA LYS A 187 -21.02 0.85 5.97
C LYS A 187 -19.67 1.37 5.49
N LEU A 188 -18.75 1.58 6.42
CA LEU A 188 -17.35 1.88 6.10
C LEU A 188 -16.75 0.72 5.31
N VAL A 189 -16.44 0.93 4.03
CA VAL A 189 -15.82 -0.11 3.20
C VAL A 189 -14.41 -0.44 3.72
N PRO A 190 -14.04 -1.72 3.91
CA PRO A 190 -12.69 -2.10 4.28
C PRO A 190 -11.66 -1.56 3.29
N THR A 191 -10.54 -1.06 3.82
CA THR A 191 -9.47 -0.50 3.00
C THR A 191 -8.58 -1.60 2.43
N SER A 192 -7.87 -1.29 1.37
CA SER A 192 -6.81 -2.09 0.77
C SER A 192 -5.66 -1.15 0.44
N TRP A 193 -4.42 -1.65 0.44
CA TRP A 193 -3.24 -0.80 0.28
C TRP A 193 -2.44 -1.18 -0.96
N MET A 194 -1.78 -0.18 -1.52
CA MET A 194 -0.78 -0.36 -2.57
C MET A 194 0.47 0.43 -2.23
N TYR A 195 1.61 -0.20 -2.41
CA TYR A 195 2.92 0.43 -2.40
C TYR A 195 3.46 0.49 -3.83
N ASP A 196 3.92 1.67 -4.21
CA ASP A 196 4.54 1.89 -5.52
C ASP A 196 5.81 2.72 -5.37
N PHE A 197 6.86 2.34 -6.08
CA PHE A 197 8.15 3.03 -6.04
C PHE A 197 8.53 3.50 -7.43
N ILE A 198 8.45 4.81 -7.63
CA ILE A 198 8.82 5.44 -8.89
C ILE A 198 10.32 5.77 -8.86
N ILE A 199 11.10 5.08 -9.68
CA ILE A 199 12.54 5.27 -9.83
C ILE A 199 12.80 6.63 -10.50
N ASP A 200 13.49 7.51 -9.77
CA ASP A 200 13.99 8.79 -10.25
C ASP A 200 15.32 9.09 -9.54
N PRO A 201 16.47 8.88 -10.21
CA PRO A 201 17.79 9.15 -9.63
C PRO A 201 18.02 10.62 -9.25
N ALA A 202 17.22 11.56 -9.78
CA ALA A 202 17.28 12.98 -9.45
C ALA A 202 16.34 13.37 -8.31
N ALA A 203 15.53 12.44 -7.79
CA ALA A 203 14.58 12.71 -6.73
C ALA A 203 15.27 13.29 -5.49
N PRO A 204 14.76 14.39 -4.91
CA PRO A 204 15.34 15.03 -3.74
C PRO A 204 15.06 14.27 -2.43
N THR A 205 14.66 13.00 -2.52
CA THR A 205 14.39 12.10 -1.39
C THR A 205 15.65 11.39 -0.90
N GLY A 206 16.70 11.29 -1.74
CA GLY A 206 17.88 10.46 -1.45
C GLY A 206 17.64 8.94 -1.53
N LEU A 207 16.44 8.51 -1.92
CA LEU A 207 16.06 7.11 -2.05
C LEU A 207 16.30 6.56 -3.46
N GLY A 208 16.68 7.41 -4.42
CA GLY A 208 16.72 7.07 -5.85
C GLY A 208 15.33 7.01 -6.50
N GLY A 209 14.32 7.57 -5.86
CA GLY A 209 12.95 7.60 -6.34
C GLY A 209 11.94 8.14 -5.32
N TYR A 210 10.66 7.99 -5.63
CA TYR A 210 9.53 8.40 -4.80
C TYR A 210 8.73 7.18 -4.35
N PRO A 211 8.73 6.84 -3.05
CA PRO A 211 7.80 5.89 -2.51
C PRO A 211 6.39 6.50 -2.45
N ARG A 212 5.38 5.70 -2.78
CA ARG A 212 3.96 6.07 -2.66
C ARG A 212 3.23 4.96 -1.93
N TRP A 213 2.53 5.34 -0.88
CA TRP A 213 1.57 4.49 -0.19
C TRP A 213 0.18 5.03 -0.50
N ILE A 214 -0.65 4.22 -1.12
CA ILE A 214 -2.00 4.62 -1.53
C ILE A 214 -3.01 3.57 -1.11
N THR A 215 -4.26 3.98 -1.01
CA THR A 215 -5.39 3.07 -0.85
C THR A 215 -5.99 2.71 -2.20
N PHE A 216 -6.52 1.50 -2.32
CA PHE A 216 -7.12 1.04 -3.57
C PHE A 216 -8.45 0.32 -3.36
#